data_AF-A0A0Q8GYY0-F1
#
_entry.id   AF-A0A0Q8GYY0-F1
#
_cell.length_a   1.000
_cell.length_b   1.000
_cell.length_c   1.000
_cell.angle_alpha   90.00
_cell.angle_beta   90.00
_cell.angle_gamma   90.00
#
_symmetry.space_group_name_H-M   'P 1'
#
loop_
_entity.id
_entity.type
_entity.pdbx_description
1 polymer ?
#
loop_
_entity_poly.entity_id
_entity_poly.type
_entity_poly.pdbx_seq_one_letter_code
_entity_poly.pdbx_strand_id
1 'polypeptide(L)'
;MFLNLNDVESILSWWSVFPARHDAALEQMLLSRPQFGQKIRAAQRRIATSEHLKALLSKSLAQQDQHLAQMSDRRAAMSSVEMLRRDLAMAA
;
A
#
# COMPACT_ATOMS: atom_id res chain seq x y z
N MET A 1 -0.20 12.07 -11.52
CA MET A 1 -0.95 13.16 -10.86
C MET A 1 0.03 14.01 -10.06
N PHE A 2 -0.09 15.34 -10.11
CA PHE A 2 0.77 16.25 -9.35
C PHE A 2 0.23 16.45 -7.93
N LEU A 3 1.08 16.29 -6.91
CA LEU A 3 0.71 16.45 -5.50
C LEU A 3 1.02 17.88 -5.03
N ASN A 4 -0.01 18.62 -4.63
CA ASN A 4 0.13 19.92 -3.98
C ASN A 4 -0.20 19.79 -2.48
N LEU A 5 0.83 19.89 -1.62
CA LEU A 5 0.68 19.76 -0.16
C LEU A 5 0.01 20.96 0.53
N ASN A 6 -0.19 22.07 -0.18
CA ASN A 6 -0.93 23.21 0.34
C ASN A 6 -2.45 23.09 0.15
N ASP A 7 -2.89 22.10 -0.63
CA ASP A 7 -4.29 21.88 -0.97
C ASP A 7 -4.76 20.50 -0.49
N VAL A 8 -5.83 20.50 0.29
CA VAL A 8 -6.40 19.27 0.86
C VAL A 8 -6.96 18.37 -0.25
N GLU A 9 -7.62 18.93 -1.25
CA GLU A 9 -8.25 18.14 -2.31
C GLU A 9 -7.20 17.50 -3.22
N SER A 10 -6.11 18.21 -3.54
CA SER A 10 -4.95 17.62 -4.21
C SER A 10 -4.34 16.46 -3.43
N ILE A 11 -4.22 16.58 -2.10
CA ILE A 11 -3.71 15.48 -1.25
C ILE A 11 -4.66 14.28 -1.31
N LEU A 12 -5.97 14.49 -1.18
CA LEU A 12 -6.97 13.42 -1.20
C LEU A 12 -7.03 12.72 -2.56
N SER A 13 -6.99 13.48 -3.65
CA SER A 13 -7.00 12.91 -4.99
C SER A 13 -5.70 12.15 -5.30
N TRP A 14 -4.56 12.53 -4.71
CA TRP A 14 -3.31 11.79 -4.88
C TRP A 14 -3.33 10.52 -4.04
N TRP A 15 -3.80 10.63 -2.79
CA TRP A 15 -3.94 9.50 -1.87
C TRP A 15 -4.85 8.42 -2.45
N SER A 16 -5.98 8.80 -3.08
CA SER A 16 -6.96 7.85 -3.62
C SER A 16 -6.46 6.96 -4.76
N VAL A 17 -5.34 7.31 -5.40
CA VAL A 17 -4.72 6.48 -6.45
C VAL A 17 -4.09 5.21 -5.88
N PHE A 18 -3.41 5.30 -4.73
CA PHE A 18 -2.81 4.15 -4.03
C PHE A 18 -2.98 4.29 -2.51
N PRO A 19 -4.20 4.12 -1.97
CA PRO A 19 -4.52 4.44 -0.59
C PRO A 19 -3.57 3.79 0.42
N ALA A 20 -3.37 2.47 0.35
CA ALA A 20 -2.53 1.76 1.31
C ALA A 20 -1.08 2.26 1.36
N ARG A 21 -0.50 2.58 0.19
CA ARG A 21 0.87 3.11 0.10
C ARG A 21 0.94 4.55 0.56
N HIS A 22 -0.02 5.37 0.13
CA HIS A 22 -0.01 6.80 0.35
C HIS A 22 -0.41 7.16 1.78
N ASP A 23 -1.14 6.31 2.49
CA ASP A 23 -1.49 6.51 3.90
C ASP A 23 -0.23 6.59 4.78
N ALA A 24 0.64 5.58 4.68
CA ALA A 24 1.94 5.58 5.37
C ALA A 24 2.84 6.76 4.93
N ALA A 25 2.76 7.15 3.65
CA ALA A 25 3.51 8.29 3.15
C ALA A 25 3.04 9.63 3.75
N LEU A 26 1.74 9.81 4.03
CA LEU A 26 1.24 11.00 4.71
C LEU A 26 1.82 11.14 6.12
N GLU A 27 1.96 10.04 6.86
CA GLU A 27 2.59 10.04 8.19
C GLU A 27 4.06 10.48 8.11
N GLN A 28 4.82 9.94 7.14
CA GLN A 28 6.21 10.33 6.92
C GLN A 28 6.34 11.80 6.48
N MET A 29 5.39 12.32 5.71
CA MET A 29 5.36 13.72 5.31
C MET A 29 5.09 14.67 6.48
N LEU A 30 4.37 14.25 7.52
CA LEU A 30 4.20 15.06 8.74
C LEU A 30 5.52 15.28 9.47
N LEU A 31 6.41 14.28 9.46
CA LEU A 31 7.73 14.36 10.09
C LEU A 31 8.71 15.16 9.24
N SER A 32 8.77 14.85 7.95
CA SER A 32 9.76 15.44 7.03
C SER A 32 9.38 16.82 6.50
N ARG A 33 8.09 17.19 6.53
CA ARG A 33 7.58 18.46 5.98
C ARG A 33 6.56 19.13 6.92
N PRO A 34 6.98 19.54 8.13
CA PRO A 34 6.07 20.07 9.14
C PRO A 34 5.32 21.34 8.70
N GLN A 35 5.87 22.12 7.77
CA GLN A 35 5.23 23.32 7.22
C GLN A 35 3.90 23.03 6.52
N PHE A 36 3.69 21.81 6.02
CA PHE A 36 2.42 21.39 5.41
C PHE A 36 1.52 20.60 6.37
N GLY A 37 1.95 20.43 7.63
CA GLY A 37 1.31 19.54 8.58
C GLY A 37 -0.16 19.86 8.86
N GLN A 38 -0.55 21.14 8.77
CA GLN A 38 -1.95 21.54 8.92
C GLN A 38 -2.85 20.93 7.83
N LYS A 39 -2.42 21.00 6.56
CA LYS A 39 -3.18 20.51 5.40
C LYS A 39 -3.16 18.99 5.33
N ILE A 40 -2.01 18.37 5.61
CA ILE A 40 -1.90 16.91 5.70
C ILE A 40 -2.82 16.35 6.79
N ARG A 41 -2.82 16.93 8.00
CA ARG A 41 -3.76 16.52 9.07
C ARG A 41 -5.23 16.76 8.69
N ALA A 42 -5.53 17.80 7.93
CA ALA A 42 -6.88 18.04 7.44
C ALA A 42 -7.32 16.95 6.44
N ALA A 43 -6.44 16.53 5.53
CA ALA A 43 -6.70 15.41 4.63
C ALA A 43 -6.90 14.09 5.40
N GLN A 44 -6.03 13.78 6.37
CA GLN A 44 -6.16 12.60 7.24
C GLN A 44 -7.50 12.59 8.00
N ARG A 45 -7.92 13.75 8.54
CA ARG A 45 -9.25 13.86 9.16
C ARG A 45 -10.38 13.55 8.18
N ARG A 46 -10.29 14.00 6.92
CA ARG A 46 -11.29 13.72 5.89
C ARG A 46 -11.35 12.23 5.54
N ILE A 47 -10.18 11.58 5.44
CA ILE A 47 -10.08 10.13 5.22
C ILE A 47 -10.75 9.39 6.39
N ALA A 48 -10.46 9.81 7.63
CA ALA A 48 -11.00 9.18 8.83
C ALA A 48 -12.51 9.40 9.05
N THR A 49 -13.13 10.41 8.43
CA THR A 49 -14.57 10.69 8.59
C THR A 49 -15.41 10.29 7.38
N SER A 50 -14.81 10.12 6.20
CA SER A 50 -15.53 9.72 4.98
C SER A 50 -15.60 8.20 4.86
N GLU A 51 -16.81 7.63 4.92
CA GLU A 51 -17.02 6.20 4.70
C GLU A 51 -16.53 5.72 3.33
N HIS A 52 -16.67 6.56 2.30
CA HIS A 52 -16.17 6.23 0.96
C HIS A 52 -14.64 6.09 0.95
N LEU A 53 -13.92 7.03 1.56
CA LEU A 53 -12.45 6.99 1.60
C LEU A 53 -11.95 5.83 2.47
N LYS A 54 -12.61 5.54 3.60
CA LYS A 54 -12.31 4.35 4.40
C LYS A 54 -12.46 3.07 3.57
N ALA A 55 -13.54 2.94 2.82
CA ALA A 55 -13.78 1.78 1.96
C ALA A 55 -12.68 1.62 0.89
N LEU A 56 -12.20 2.72 0.32
CA LEU A 56 -11.06 2.70 -0.61
C LEU A 56 -9.77 2.21 0.07
N LEU A 57 -9.47 2.68 1.29
CA LEU A 57 -8.31 2.22 2.05
C LEU A 57 -8.40 0.73 2.36
N SER A 58 -9.53 0.28 2.92
CA SER A 58 -9.76 -1.14 3.25
C SER A 58 -9.63 -2.04 2.02
N LYS A 59 -10.21 -1.63 0.88
CA LYS A 59 -10.06 -2.36 -0.39
C LYS A 59 -8.61 -2.42 -0.84
N SER A 60 -7.89 -1.30 -0.79
CA SER A 60 -6.49 -1.23 -1.20
C SER A 60 -5.59 -2.11 -0.32
N LEU A 61 -5.84 -2.17 0.99
CA LEU A 61 -5.10 -3.04 1.92
C LEU A 61 -5.37 -4.51 1.62
N ALA A 62 -6.64 -4.89 1.45
CA ALA A 62 -7.00 -6.27 1.11
C ALA A 62 -6.35 -6.73 -0.22
N GLN A 63 -6.29 -5.85 -1.23
CA GLN A 63 -5.61 -6.15 -2.49
C GLN A 63 -4.09 -6.33 -2.31
N GLN A 64 -3.47 -5.53 -1.44
CA GLN A 64 -2.05 -5.66 -1.13
C GLN A 64 -1.75 -6.99 -0.45
N ASP A 65 -2.56 -7.38 0.54
CA ASP A 65 -2.40 -8.65 1.26
C ASP A 65 -2.58 -9.85 0.33
N GLN A 66 -3.59 -9.81 -0.55
CA GLN A 66 -3.80 -10.84 -1.56
C GLN A 66 -2.61 -10.99 -2.50
N HIS A 67 -2.04 -9.87 -2.96
CA HIS A 67 -0.87 -9.92 -3.85
C HIS A 67 0.37 -10.49 -3.14
N LEU A 68 0.58 -10.14 -1.86
CA LEU A 68 1.68 -10.70 -1.06
C LEU A 68 1.50 -12.22 -0.83
N ALA A 69 0.27 -12.66 -0.54
CA ALA A 69 -0.05 -14.09 -0.40
C ALA A 69 0.22 -14.85 -1.70
N GLN A 70 -0.26 -14.35 -2.85
CA GLN A 70 -0.02 -14.97 -4.16
C GLN A 70 1.47 -15.10 -4.50
N MET A 71 2.27 -14.07 -4.16
CA MET A 71 3.72 -14.11 -4.37
C MET A 71 4.40 -15.15 -3.45
N SER A 72 3.94 -15.28 -2.21
CA SER A 72 4.42 -16.29 -1.27
C SER A 72 4.12 -17.71 -1.78
N ASP A 73 2.87 -17.97 -2.19
CA ASP A 73 2.43 -19.27 -2.70
C ASP A 73 3.22 -19.67 -3.96
N ARG A 74 3.42 -18.71 -4.88
CA ARG A 74 4.22 -18.94 -6.09
C ARG A 74 5.66 -19.28 -5.76
N ARG A 75 6.25 -18.60 -4.76
CA ARG A 75 7.62 -18.88 -4.31
C ARG A 75 7.74 -20.27 -3.67
N ALA A 76 6.77 -20.65 -2.84
CA ALA A 76 6.72 -21.97 -2.22
C ALA A 76 6.59 -23.08 -3.28
N ALA A 77 5.68 -22.92 -4.26
CA ALA A 77 5.51 -23.88 -5.35
C ALA A 77 6.79 -24.08 -6.17
N MET A 78 7.50 -22.99 -6.50
CA MET A 78 8.79 -23.06 -7.20
C MET A 78 9.85 -23.82 -6.39
N SER A 79 9.95 -23.53 -5.09
CA SER A 79 10.90 -24.23 -4.20
C SER A 79 10.61 -25.73 -4.10
N SER A 80 9.33 -26.13 -4.05
CA SER A 80 8.95 -27.55 -4.02
C SER A 80 9.31 -28.25 -5.33
N VAL A 81 9.12 -27.60 -6.48
CA VAL A 81 9.53 -28.14 -7.79
C VAL A 81 11.05 -28.30 -7.89
N GLU A 82 11.81 -27.34 -7.36
CA GLU A 82 13.28 -27.42 -7.32
C GLU A 82 13.78 -28.57 -6.44
N MET A 83 13.16 -28.81 -5.27
CA MET A 83 13.48 -29.96 -4.42
C MET A 83 13.20 -31.28 -5.13
N LEU A 84 12.01 -31.43 -5.73
CA LEU A 84 11.64 -32.65 -6.47
C LEU A 84 12.65 -32.94 -7.60
N ARG A 85 13.11 -31.91 -8.33
CA ARG A 85 14.13 -32.07 -9.38
C ARG A 85 15.48 -32.54 -8.81
N ARG A 86 15.90 -32.04 -7.65
CA ARG A 86 17.14 -32.51 -7.00
C ARG A 86 17.03 -33.96 -6.57
N ASP A 87 15.92 -34.35 -5.95
CA ASP A 87 15.70 -35.72 -5.49
C ASP A 87 15.74 -36.71 -6.65
N LEU A 88 15.10 -36.37 -7.78
CA LEU A 88 15.15 -37.18 -9.00
C LEU A 88 16.55 -37.27 -9.60
N ALA A 89 17.34 -36.19 -9.53
CA ALA A 89 18.72 -36.19 -10.04
C ALA A 89 19.70 -36.96 -9.15
N MET A 90 19.41 -37.11 -7.85
CA MET A 90 20.21 -37.89 -6.91
C MET A 90 19.85 -39.38 -6.88
N ALA A 91 18.67 -39.75 -7.39
CA ALA A 91 18.19 -41.12 -7.45
C ALA A 91 18.58 -41.86 -8.76
N ALA A 92 19.30 -41.18 -9.67
CA ALA A 92 19.82 -41.70 -10.93
C ALA A 92 21.33 -41.93 -10.85
#